data_AF-A4IEA9-F1
#
_entry.id   AF-A4IEA9-F1
#
_cell.length_a   1.000
_cell.length_b   1.000
_cell.length_c   1.000
_cell.angle_alpha   90.00
_cell.angle_beta   90.00
_cell.angle_gamma   90.00
#
_symmetry.space_group_name_H-M   'P 1'
#
loop_
_entity.id
_entity.type
_entity.pdbx_description
1 polymer ?
#
loop_
_entity_poly.entity_id
_entity_poly.type
_entity_poly.pdbx_seq_one_letter_code
_entity_poly.pdbx_strand_id
1 'polypeptide(L)'
;MAAPPQISQDELEELREAFAKIDVDSHGHIGTEELNDLFKAANLPLPGYRVREIIQDLTKTGDLHDGKVTFGEFANVVHGLKSTEVAKTFKKAINKKEGIYAVAGTSEQSGTQHSYSEEEKVAFVNWVNKALEKDPDCKHVLPMDPTTNDLFTAVGDGIVLCKMINQSVPDTIDERTINKKKLTPFTIQENLNLALNSASAIGCHVVNIGAEDLKEGRQHLVLGLLWQVIKIGLFADIEISRNEALIALLRDGESLEDLMKLSPEELLLRWANYHLEEAGCSKINNFSSDIKDSKAYYNILNQVAPKGDEEGIPPIAIDISGIREKEDIKRAECMLEQADRLGCRQFVTATDVVRGNPKLNLAYIANLFNKYPALKKPENQDIDWSSIEGETREERTFRNWMNSLGVNPRVNHLYVDIDDALVIFQLYEKINVPVDWDRVNKPPYSKLGSNMKKLENCNYAVELGKKEAKFSLVGIAGQDLNEGNRKLTQALL
;
A
#
# COMPACT_ATOMS: atom_id res chain seq x y z
N MET A 1 32.29 20.48 30.87
CA MET A 1 32.29 20.72 29.41
C MET A 1 32.14 19.36 28.74
N ALA A 2 31.01 19.10 28.09
CA ALA A 2 30.83 17.88 27.32
C ALA A 2 31.59 18.02 25.99
N ALA A 3 32.34 16.99 25.58
CA ALA A 3 32.98 16.95 24.28
C ALA A 3 31.91 16.99 23.16
N PRO A 4 32.17 17.65 22.02
CA PRO A 4 31.24 17.63 20.90
C PRO A 4 31.03 16.19 20.40
N PRO A 5 29.82 15.84 19.94
CA PRO A 5 29.54 14.51 19.43
C PRO A 5 30.45 14.23 18.22
N GLN A 6 31.16 13.11 18.27
CA GLN A 6 32.09 12.68 17.23
C GLN A 6 31.31 11.86 16.19
N ILE A 7 31.34 12.29 14.93
CA ILE A 7 30.74 11.56 13.81
C ILE A 7 31.51 10.23 13.65
N SER A 8 30.79 9.10 13.57
CA SER A 8 31.43 7.79 13.38
C SER A 8 32.02 7.64 11.97
N GLN A 9 33.01 6.77 11.81
CA GLN A 9 33.70 6.59 10.52
C GLN A 9 32.75 6.09 9.43
N ASP A 10 31.84 5.19 9.78
CA ASP A 10 30.82 4.65 8.86
C ASP A 10 29.80 5.72 8.44
N GLU A 11 29.32 6.55 9.38
CA GLU A 11 28.44 7.69 9.06
C GLU A 11 29.14 8.72 8.16
N LEU A 12 30.45 8.92 8.34
CA LEU A 12 31.22 9.87 7.53
C LEU A 12 31.35 9.37 6.08
N GLU A 13 31.50 8.07 5.87
CA GLU A 13 31.59 7.44 4.55
C GLU A 13 30.24 7.48 3.83
N GLU A 14 29.13 7.17 4.52
CA GLU A 14 27.77 7.32 3.99
C GLU A 14 27.46 8.76 3.57
N LEU A 15 27.86 9.73 4.39
CA LEU A 15 27.69 11.15 4.08
C LEU A 15 28.53 11.57 2.87
N ARG A 16 29.71 10.96 2.68
CA ARG A 16 30.60 11.22 1.55
C ARG A 16 30.04 10.68 0.24
N GLU A 17 29.48 9.48 0.27
CA GLU A 17 28.76 8.92 -0.87
C GLU A 17 27.53 9.76 -1.22
N ALA A 18 26.76 10.21 -0.23
CA ALA A 18 25.61 11.08 -0.44
C ALA A 18 26.02 12.43 -1.06
N PHE A 19 27.11 13.03 -0.56
CA PHE A 19 27.65 14.30 -1.09
C PHE A 19 28.09 14.16 -2.55
N ALA A 20 28.85 13.11 -2.88
CA ALA A 20 29.31 12.83 -4.25
C ALA A 20 28.16 12.54 -5.23
N LYS A 21 27.04 12.01 -4.75
CA LYS A 21 25.82 11.77 -5.56
C LYS A 21 25.02 13.06 -5.84
N ILE A 22 25.30 14.15 -5.13
CA ILE A 22 24.60 15.45 -5.24
C ILE A 22 25.46 16.46 -6.02
N ASP A 23 26.77 16.46 -5.81
CA ASP A 23 27.79 17.24 -6.54
C ASP A 23 28.03 16.62 -7.93
N VAL A 24 27.06 16.80 -8.84
CA VAL A 24 27.00 16.11 -10.15
C VAL A 24 28.15 16.54 -11.06
N ASP A 25 28.64 17.78 -10.91
CA ASP A 25 29.78 18.30 -11.66
C ASP A 25 31.14 18.00 -10.99
N SER A 26 31.13 17.32 -9.83
CA SER A 26 32.31 16.91 -9.05
C SER A 26 33.24 18.06 -8.69
N HIS A 27 32.69 19.27 -8.51
CA HIS A 27 33.47 20.47 -8.20
C HIS A 27 33.76 20.65 -6.71
N GLY A 28 33.32 19.73 -5.85
CA GLY A 28 33.63 19.67 -4.42
C GLY A 28 32.69 20.52 -3.54
N HIS A 29 31.60 21.02 -4.11
CA HIS A 29 30.65 21.93 -3.46
C HIS A 29 29.22 21.55 -3.83
N ILE A 30 28.23 21.93 -3.02
CA ILE A 30 26.80 21.79 -3.39
C ILE A 30 26.19 23.19 -3.55
N GLY A 31 25.66 23.46 -4.73
CA GLY A 31 24.98 24.71 -5.09
C GLY A 31 23.47 24.69 -4.83
N THR A 32 22.83 25.86 -4.99
CA THR A 32 21.38 26.04 -4.82
C THR A 32 20.56 25.27 -5.86
N GLU A 33 21.09 25.14 -7.09
CA GLU A 33 20.45 24.42 -8.19
C GLU A 33 20.52 22.91 -7.99
N GLU A 34 21.67 22.37 -7.58
CA GLU A 34 21.87 20.94 -7.32
C GLU A 34 21.00 20.43 -6.15
N LEU A 35 20.87 21.25 -5.09
CA LEU A 35 19.99 20.94 -3.97
C LEU A 35 18.51 20.94 -4.40
N ASN A 36 18.12 21.89 -5.25
CA ASN A 36 16.77 21.95 -5.80
C ASN A 36 16.48 20.75 -6.71
N ASP A 37 17.44 20.36 -7.54
CA ASP A 37 17.31 19.20 -8.43
C ASP A 37 17.27 17.88 -7.65
N LEU A 38 17.98 17.77 -6.52
CA LEU A 38 17.83 16.65 -5.59
C LEU A 38 16.38 16.56 -5.05
N PHE A 39 15.80 17.66 -4.60
CA PHE A 39 14.43 17.68 -4.07
C PHE A 39 13.39 17.39 -5.16
N LYS A 40 13.60 17.87 -6.38
CA LYS A 40 12.78 17.49 -7.54
C LYS A 40 12.92 16.00 -7.86
N ALA A 41 14.14 15.47 -7.94
CA ALA A 41 14.42 14.07 -8.23
C ALA A 41 13.86 13.12 -7.15
N ALA A 42 13.81 13.57 -5.89
CA ALA A 42 13.20 12.87 -4.78
C ALA A 42 11.66 12.95 -4.75
N ASN A 43 11.04 13.67 -5.70
CA ASN A 43 9.60 13.94 -5.71
C ASN A 43 9.13 14.56 -4.37
N LEU A 44 9.92 15.51 -3.87
CA LEU A 44 9.66 16.41 -2.75
C LEU A 44 9.90 17.86 -3.21
N PRO A 45 9.18 18.36 -4.24
CA PRO A 45 9.44 19.68 -4.79
C PRO A 45 9.17 20.75 -3.72
N LEU A 46 10.21 21.51 -3.38
CA LEU A 46 10.11 22.63 -2.46
C LEU A 46 10.03 23.94 -3.25
N PRO A 47 9.17 24.89 -2.84
CA PRO A 47 9.20 26.24 -3.41
C PRO A 47 10.60 26.86 -3.29
N GLY A 48 11.06 27.61 -4.28
CA GLY A 48 12.42 28.16 -4.31
C GLY A 48 12.77 29.10 -3.14
N TYR A 49 11.78 29.61 -2.40
CA TYR A 49 12.04 30.33 -1.14
C TYR A 49 12.39 29.39 0.02
N ARG A 50 11.75 28.20 0.11
CA ARG A 50 12.07 27.16 1.11
C ARG A 50 13.45 26.56 0.87
N VAL A 51 13.83 26.34 -0.39
CA VAL A 51 15.19 25.88 -0.73
C VAL A 51 16.23 26.92 -0.30
N ARG A 52 15.94 28.21 -0.50
CA ARG A 52 16.80 29.31 -0.02
C ARG A 52 16.84 29.40 1.51
N GLU A 53 15.73 29.18 2.22
CA GLU A 53 15.72 29.09 3.69
C GLU A 53 16.57 27.92 4.19
N ILE A 54 16.44 26.74 3.57
CA ILE A 54 17.23 25.55 3.91
C ILE A 54 18.72 25.84 3.72
N ILE A 55 19.08 26.53 2.63
CA ILE A 55 20.46 26.93 2.37
C ILE A 55 20.91 27.98 3.37
N GLN A 56 20.11 28.99 3.67
CA GLN A 56 20.45 29.98 4.70
C GLN A 56 20.64 29.33 6.07
N ASP A 57 19.85 28.33 6.42
CA ASP A 57 19.99 27.57 7.66
C ASP A 57 21.21 26.63 7.63
N LEU A 58 21.55 26.03 6.47
CA LEU A 58 22.81 25.30 6.24
C LEU A 58 24.04 26.23 6.39
N THR A 59 23.91 27.51 6.03
CA THR A 59 24.98 28.52 6.02
C THR A 59 25.16 29.24 7.36
N LYS A 60 24.17 29.24 8.26
CA LYS A 60 24.28 29.91 9.59
C LYS A 60 25.29 29.25 10.54
N THR A 61 25.73 28.02 10.25
CA THR A 61 26.58 27.20 11.12
C THR A 61 28.07 27.16 10.74
N GLY A 62 28.50 27.85 9.69
CA GLY A 62 29.91 27.89 9.24
C GLY A 62 30.26 29.15 8.47
N ASP A 63 31.52 29.60 8.58
CA ASP A 63 32.03 30.80 7.91
C ASP A 63 31.95 30.69 6.38
N LEU A 64 31.21 31.62 5.78
CA LEU A 64 30.92 31.72 4.35
C LEU A 64 32.17 31.83 3.47
N HIS A 65 32.19 31.04 2.39
CA HIS A 65 32.67 31.52 1.09
C HIS A 65 31.65 31.21 -0.01
N ASP A 66 31.13 32.28 -0.65
CA ASP A 66 30.44 32.30 -1.95
C ASP A 66 29.12 31.51 -2.13
N GLY A 67 28.38 31.21 -1.04
CA GLY A 67 27.03 30.63 -1.15
C GLY A 67 27.00 29.16 -1.58
N LYS A 68 28.09 28.43 -1.34
CA LYS A 68 28.30 27.03 -1.68
C LYS A 68 28.54 26.21 -0.41
N VAL A 69 28.01 24.98 -0.34
CA VAL A 69 28.17 24.10 0.83
C VAL A 69 29.32 23.11 0.60
N THR A 70 30.32 23.10 1.47
CA THR A 70 31.43 22.13 1.44
C THR A 70 31.06 20.81 2.11
N PHE A 71 31.82 19.75 1.85
CA PHE A 71 31.60 18.45 2.50
C PHE A 71 31.65 18.50 4.04
N GLY A 72 32.58 19.29 4.60
CA GLY A 72 32.71 19.45 6.05
C GLY A 72 31.49 20.11 6.69
N GLU A 73 30.91 21.10 6.00
CA GLU A 73 29.68 21.77 6.42
C GLU A 73 28.47 20.85 6.25
N PHE A 74 28.37 20.16 5.12
CA PHE A 74 27.34 19.15 4.86
C PHE A 74 27.30 18.08 5.96
N ALA A 75 28.46 17.52 6.33
CA ALA A 75 28.54 16.50 7.37
C ALA A 75 28.14 17.04 8.75
N ASN A 76 28.60 18.25 9.10
CA ASN A 76 28.25 18.89 10.36
C ASN A 76 26.77 19.24 10.45
N VAL A 77 26.15 19.66 9.35
CA VAL A 77 24.74 20.02 9.32
C VAL A 77 23.84 18.77 9.35
N VAL A 78 24.12 17.73 8.55
CA VAL A 78 23.35 16.48 8.60
C VAL A 78 23.48 15.78 9.96
N HIS A 79 24.63 15.93 10.64
CA HIS A 79 24.83 15.43 11.99
C HIS A 79 24.17 16.30 13.08
N GLY A 80 24.26 17.63 12.96
CA GLY A 80 23.70 18.59 13.91
C GLY A 80 22.17 18.72 13.85
N LEU A 81 21.56 18.48 12.70
CA LEU A 81 20.11 18.59 12.48
C LEU A 81 19.30 17.36 12.96
N LYS A 82 19.78 16.60 13.97
CA LYS A 82 19.04 15.44 14.52
C LYS A 82 17.66 15.78 15.11
N SER A 83 17.15 17.02 15.02
CA SER A 83 15.82 17.41 15.52
C SER A 83 14.99 18.38 14.65
N THR A 84 15.41 18.77 13.44
CA THR A 84 14.62 19.69 12.58
C THR A 84 13.89 18.96 11.45
N GLU A 85 12.70 19.46 11.11
CA GLU A 85 11.83 18.97 10.03
C GLU A 85 12.54 19.00 8.66
N VAL A 86 13.48 19.92 8.50
CA VAL A 86 14.34 20.09 7.33
C VAL A 86 15.24 18.86 7.09
N ALA A 87 15.92 18.34 8.12
CA ALA A 87 16.79 17.17 7.97
C ALA A 87 16.03 15.87 7.70
N LYS A 88 14.82 15.74 8.25
CA LYS A 88 13.93 14.60 7.94
C LYS A 88 13.55 14.59 6.47
N THR A 89 13.19 15.76 5.93
CA THR A 89 12.84 15.95 4.52
C THR A 89 14.04 15.70 3.61
N PHE A 90 15.23 16.17 4.00
CA PHE A 90 16.47 15.98 3.26
C PHE A 90 16.93 14.51 3.22
N LYS A 91 16.94 13.81 4.36
CA LYS A 91 17.29 12.36 4.40
C LYS A 91 16.31 11.51 3.59
N LYS A 92 15.02 11.84 3.63
CA LYS A 92 14.00 11.17 2.82
C LYS A 92 14.26 11.35 1.32
N ALA A 93 14.79 12.50 0.91
CA ALA A 93 15.13 12.77 -0.48
C ALA A 93 16.32 11.93 -0.97
N ILE A 94 17.37 11.84 -0.16
CA ILE A 94 18.58 11.05 -0.47
C ILE A 94 18.24 9.55 -0.58
N ASN A 95 17.52 9.00 0.41
CA ASN A 95 17.17 7.58 0.43
C ASN A 95 16.24 7.16 -0.73
N LYS A 96 15.46 8.09 -1.28
CA LYS A 96 14.54 7.81 -2.39
C LYS A 96 15.23 7.78 -3.76
N LYS A 97 16.44 8.37 -3.87
CA LYS A 97 17.28 8.27 -5.07
C LYS A 97 17.92 6.88 -5.21
N GLU A 98 18.07 6.13 -4.11
CA GLU A 98 18.48 4.72 -4.11
C GLU A 98 17.34 3.82 -4.62
N GLY A 99 17.17 3.72 -5.94
CA GLY A 99 16.25 2.75 -6.55
C GLY A 99 15.46 3.21 -7.77
N ILE A 100 15.71 4.41 -8.30
CA ILE A 100 15.03 4.93 -9.48
C ILE A 100 16.00 4.98 -10.68
N TYR A 101 15.75 4.15 -11.69
CA TYR A 101 16.35 4.35 -13.02
C TYR A 101 15.57 5.45 -13.75
N ALA A 102 16.22 6.58 -14.02
CA ALA A 102 15.69 7.61 -14.90
C ALA A 102 15.76 7.11 -16.35
N VAL A 103 14.63 6.74 -16.94
CA VAL A 103 14.56 6.52 -18.39
C VAL A 103 14.53 7.90 -19.05
N ALA A 104 15.66 8.27 -19.67
CA ALA A 104 15.74 9.41 -20.58
C ALA A 104 15.04 9.03 -21.89
N GLY A 105 13.71 9.20 -21.94
CA GLY A 105 12.89 9.11 -23.14
C GLY A 105 12.54 10.51 -23.62
N THR A 106 12.97 10.85 -24.83
CA THR A 106 12.73 12.12 -25.52
C THR A 106 11.24 12.30 -25.83
N SER A 107 10.55 13.14 -25.07
CA SER A 107 9.32 13.80 -25.50
C SER A 107 9.39 15.27 -25.07
N GLU A 108 9.62 16.15 -26.04
CA GLU A 108 9.49 17.58 -25.88
C GLU A 108 8.02 17.92 -25.59
N GLN A 109 7.78 18.38 -24.36
CA GLN A 109 6.58 19.03 -23.78
C GLN A 109 6.00 18.24 -22.60
N SER A 110 6.12 18.86 -21.42
CA SER A 110 5.61 18.42 -20.10
C SER A 110 6.51 17.42 -19.35
N GLY A 111 7.52 17.96 -18.67
CA GLY A 111 8.52 17.19 -17.91
C GLY A 111 8.01 16.67 -16.56
N THR A 112 7.38 15.51 -16.57
CA THR A 112 7.24 14.63 -15.40
C THR A 112 7.75 13.23 -15.73
N GLN A 113 8.98 12.91 -15.30
CA GLN A 113 9.52 11.54 -15.34
C GLN A 113 8.83 10.71 -14.25
N HIS A 114 8.02 9.72 -14.66
CA HIS A 114 7.41 8.76 -13.75
C HIS A 114 8.17 7.43 -13.82
N SER A 115 8.90 7.10 -12.76
CA SER A 115 9.56 5.80 -12.61
C SER A 115 8.55 4.72 -12.18
N TYR A 116 8.71 3.50 -12.68
CA TYR A 116 7.93 2.33 -12.27
C TYR A 116 8.86 1.21 -11.79
N SER A 117 8.38 0.30 -10.94
CA SER A 117 9.18 -0.81 -10.43
C SER A 117 9.14 -2.00 -11.40
N GLU A 118 10.31 -2.43 -11.84
CA GLU A 118 10.48 -3.63 -12.66
C GLU A 118 10.09 -4.90 -11.87
N GLU A 119 10.36 -4.93 -10.57
CA GLU A 119 9.99 -6.01 -9.68
C GLU A 119 8.47 -6.20 -9.62
N GLU A 120 7.72 -5.09 -9.52
CA GLU A 120 6.26 -5.12 -9.56
C GLU A 120 5.72 -5.61 -10.91
N LYS A 121 6.33 -5.18 -12.03
CA LYS A 121 5.95 -5.63 -13.37
C LYS A 121 6.09 -7.16 -13.46
N VAL A 122 7.24 -7.69 -13.09
CA VAL A 122 7.51 -9.15 -13.10
C VAL A 122 6.49 -9.90 -12.25
N ALA A 123 6.23 -9.42 -11.03
CA ALA A 123 5.26 -10.00 -10.11
C ALA A 123 3.84 -10.04 -10.70
N PHE A 124 3.38 -8.93 -11.29
CA PHE A 124 2.02 -8.82 -11.84
C PHE A 124 1.86 -9.61 -13.12
N VAL A 125 2.86 -9.64 -14.01
CA VAL A 125 2.82 -10.49 -15.20
C VAL A 125 2.68 -11.97 -14.80
N ASN A 126 3.50 -12.44 -13.87
CA ASN A 126 3.42 -13.82 -13.38
C ASN A 126 2.06 -14.14 -12.77
N TRP A 127 1.50 -13.21 -11.99
CA TRP A 127 0.17 -13.36 -11.42
C TRP A 127 -0.93 -13.41 -12.48
N VAL A 128 -0.94 -12.49 -13.44
CA VAL A 128 -1.94 -12.47 -14.53
C VAL A 128 -1.84 -13.73 -15.38
N ASN A 129 -0.62 -14.13 -15.76
CA ASN A 129 -0.38 -15.38 -16.50
C ASN A 129 -0.97 -16.58 -15.76
N LYS A 130 -0.81 -16.64 -14.43
CA LYS A 130 -1.32 -17.75 -13.63
C LYS A 130 -2.83 -17.70 -13.44
N ALA A 131 -3.36 -16.52 -13.15
CA ALA A 131 -4.77 -16.31 -12.86
C ALA A 131 -5.65 -16.54 -14.09
N LEU A 132 -5.18 -16.11 -15.27
CA LEU A 132 -5.92 -16.18 -16.53
C LEU A 132 -5.40 -17.28 -17.48
N GLU A 133 -4.56 -18.20 -16.98
CA GLU A 133 -3.92 -19.30 -17.73
C GLU A 133 -4.93 -20.09 -18.59
N LYS A 134 -6.13 -20.31 -18.05
CA LYS A 134 -7.19 -21.12 -18.67
C LYS A 134 -8.27 -20.28 -19.35
N ASP A 135 -8.18 -18.96 -19.33
CA ASP A 135 -9.21 -18.08 -19.90
C ASP A 135 -9.12 -18.07 -21.43
N PRO A 136 -10.21 -18.42 -22.15
CA PRO A 136 -10.19 -18.49 -23.62
C PRO A 136 -10.05 -17.12 -24.30
N ASP A 137 -10.48 -16.04 -23.64
CA ASP A 137 -10.54 -14.70 -24.22
C ASP A 137 -9.20 -13.96 -24.13
N CYS A 138 -8.27 -14.42 -23.29
CA CYS A 138 -6.93 -13.83 -23.13
C CYS A 138 -5.82 -14.58 -23.89
N LYS A 139 -6.15 -15.63 -24.65
CA LYS A 139 -5.16 -16.47 -25.34
C LYS A 139 -4.32 -15.75 -26.40
N HIS A 140 -4.77 -14.60 -26.90
CA HIS A 140 -4.03 -13.80 -27.88
C HIS A 140 -2.86 -13.03 -27.26
N VAL A 141 -2.83 -12.88 -25.94
CA VAL A 141 -1.80 -12.13 -25.20
C VAL A 141 -1.10 -12.94 -24.11
N LEU A 142 -1.63 -14.11 -23.73
CA LEU A 142 -1.04 -14.98 -22.71
C LEU A 142 -0.30 -16.19 -23.32
N PRO A 143 0.82 -16.64 -22.71
CA PRO A 143 1.50 -16.01 -21.58
C PRO A 143 2.32 -14.78 -22.01
N MET A 144 2.33 -13.73 -21.18
CA MET A 144 3.19 -12.56 -21.34
C MET A 144 4.60 -12.84 -20.81
N ASP A 145 5.64 -12.28 -21.42
CA ASP A 145 6.99 -12.33 -20.88
C ASP A 145 7.17 -11.28 -19.76
N PRO A 146 7.50 -11.68 -18.51
CA PRO A 146 7.67 -10.74 -17.40
C PRO A 146 8.88 -9.81 -17.55
N THR A 147 9.82 -10.11 -18.46
CA THR A 147 11.03 -9.31 -18.68
C THR A 147 10.83 -8.21 -19.74
N THR A 148 9.78 -8.29 -20.55
CA THR A 148 9.51 -7.35 -21.65
C THR A 148 8.46 -6.30 -21.24
N ASN A 149 7.95 -5.57 -22.24
CA ASN A 149 6.85 -4.61 -22.08
C ASN A 149 5.49 -5.22 -22.48
N ASP A 150 5.39 -6.54 -22.63
CA ASP A 150 4.17 -7.23 -23.10
C ASP A 150 2.95 -6.92 -22.24
N LEU A 151 3.14 -6.71 -20.93
CA LEU A 151 2.05 -6.29 -20.04
C LEU A 151 1.34 -5.03 -20.54
N PHE A 152 2.11 -4.03 -20.96
CA PHE A 152 1.59 -2.71 -21.30
C PHE A 152 0.86 -2.70 -22.64
N THR A 153 1.22 -3.60 -23.55
CA THR A 153 0.50 -3.81 -24.81
C THR A 153 -0.70 -4.73 -24.61
N ALA A 154 -0.59 -5.78 -23.79
CA ALA A 154 -1.64 -6.77 -23.55
C ALA A 154 -2.89 -6.18 -22.87
N VAL A 155 -2.73 -5.17 -22.02
CA VAL A 155 -3.87 -4.49 -21.37
C VAL A 155 -4.57 -3.48 -22.28
N GLY A 156 -3.96 -3.11 -23.41
CA GLY A 156 -4.41 -2.01 -24.26
C GLY A 156 -5.76 -2.23 -24.96
N ASP A 157 -6.25 -3.48 -25.01
CA ASP A 157 -7.57 -3.82 -25.54
C ASP A 157 -8.69 -3.90 -24.46
N GLY A 158 -8.31 -3.77 -23.19
CA GLY A 158 -9.19 -3.81 -22.02
C GLY A 158 -9.70 -5.19 -21.59
N ILE A 159 -9.43 -6.26 -22.34
CA ILE A 159 -9.93 -7.62 -22.01
C ILE A 159 -9.26 -8.14 -20.74
N VAL A 160 -7.93 -8.09 -20.68
CA VAL A 160 -7.16 -8.55 -19.51
C VAL A 160 -7.60 -7.82 -18.24
N LEU A 161 -7.82 -6.49 -18.31
CA LEU A 161 -8.27 -5.70 -17.16
C LEU A 161 -9.67 -6.12 -16.69
N CYS A 162 -10.62 -6.30 -17.62
CA CYS A 162 -11.96 -6.77 -17.26
C CYS A 162 -11.93 -8.14 -16.59
N LYS A 163 -11.12 -9.07 -17.12
CA LYS A 163 -10.98 -10.42 -16.58
C LYS A 163 -10.30 -10.43 -15.21
N MET A 164 -9.27 -9.61 -15.01
CA MET A 164 -8.64 -9.44 -13.70
C MET A 164 -9.58 -8.85 -12.66
N ILE A 165 -10.48 -7.93 -13.04
CA ILE A 165 -11.52 -7.39 -12.14
C ILE A 165 -12.45 -8.52 -11.69
N ASN A 166 -12.98 -9.33 -12.61
CA ASN A 166 -13.82 -10.48 -12.26
C ASN A 166 -13.07 -11.53 -11.44
N GLN A 167 -11.77 -11.70 -11.68
CA GLN A 167 -10.98 -12.62 -10.89
C GLN A 167 -10.78 -12.15 -9.45
N SER A 168 -10.62 -10.83 -9.24
CA SER A 168 -10.52 -10.26 -7.90
C SER A 168 -11.88 -10.17 -7.19
N VAL A 169 -12.94 -9.83 -7.92
CA VAL A 169 -14.30 -9.71 -7.41
C VAL A 169 -15.26 -10.35 -8.42
N PRO A 170 -15.64 -11.62 -8.20
CA PRO A 170 -16.54 -12.34 -9.10
C PRO A 170 -17.83 -11.59 -9.40
N ASP A 171 -18.35 -11.78 -10.61
CA ASP A 171 -19.61 -11.21 -11.09
C ASP A 171 -19.69 -9.67 -11.13
N THR A 172 -18.55 -8.97 -11.08
CA THR A 172 -18.51 -7.50 -11.22
C THR A 172 -18.86 -7.06 -12.64
N ILE A 173 -18.33 -7.75 -13.64
CA ILE A 173 -18.53 -7.47 -15.06
C ILE A 173 -19.25 -8.65 -15.69
N ASP A 174 -20.41 -8.40 -16.30
CA ASP A 174 -21.02 -9.35 -17.20
C ASP A 174 -20.18 -9.49 -18.47
N GLU A 175 -19.48 -10.62 -18.60
CA GLU A 175 -18.52 -10.83 -19.68
C GLU A 175 -19.11 -10.76 -21.10
N ARG A 176 -20.44 -10.87 -21.24
CA ARG A 176 -21.13 -10.70 -22.53
C ARG A 176 -21.03 -9.28 -23.06
N THR A 177 -20.79 -8.31 -22.17
CA THR A 177 -20.60 -6.89 -22.51
C THR A 177 -19.19 -6.57 -22.97
N ILE A 178 -18.23 -7.49 -22.79
CA ILE A 178 -16.85 -7.31 -23.24
C ILE A 178 -16.78 -7.59 -24.75
N ASN A 179 -16.26 -6.63 -25.51
CA ASN A 179 -15.95 -6.83 -26.92
C ASN A 179 -14.72 -7.73 -27.04
N LYS A 180 -14.90 -8.95 -27.58
CA LYS A 180 -13.85 -10.00 -27.63
C LYS A 180 -13.32 -10.32 -29.03
N LYS A 181 -13.99 -9.83 -30.09
CA LYS A 181 -13.69 -10.20 -31.49
C LYS A 181 -13.69 -8.99 -32.40
N LYS A 182 -12.80 -8.97 -33.41
CA LYS A 182 -12.68 -7.91 -34.43
C LYS A 182 -12.63 -6.52 -33.81
N LEU A 183 -11.68 -6.32 -32.91
CA LEU A 183 -11.56 -5.10 -32.13
C LEU A 183 -11.25 -3.90 -33.04
N THR A 184 -12.11 -2.90 -32.97
CA THR A 184 -11.93 -1.58 -33.56
C THR A 184 -11.46 -0.60 -32.48
N PRO A 185 -10.91 0.57 -32.84
CA PRO A 185 -10.56 1.59 -31.85
C PRO A 185 -11.73 1.97 -30.92
N PHE A 186 -12.97 1.97 -31.44
CA PHE A 186 -14.17 2.28 -30.65
C PHE A 186 -14.48 1.19 -29.63
N THR A 187 -14.49 -0.08 -30.04
CA THR A 187 -14.79 -1.20 -29.14
C THR A 187 -13.70 -1.43 -28.07
N ILE A 188 -12.44 -1.08 -28.39
CA ILE A 188 -11.35 -1.06 -27.41
C ILE A 188 -11.62 0.02 -26.35
N GLN A 189 -11.98 1.22 -26.79
CA GLN A 189 -12.36 2.31 -25.89
C GLN A 189 -13.53 1.91 -24.97
N GLU A 190 -14.54 1.21 -25.50
CA GLU A 190 -15.66 0.68 -24.71
C GLU A 190 -15.19 -0.31 -23.64
N ASN A 191 -14.31 -1.28 -23.99
CA ASN A 191 -13.76 -2.24 -23.03
C ASN A 191 -12.97 -1.54 -21.91
N LEU A 192 -12.14 -0.56 -22.26
CA LEU A 192 -11.31 0.16 -21.28
C LEU A 192 -12.17 1.01 -20.34
N ASN A 193 -13.20 1.68 -20.86
CA ASN A 193 -14.18 2.40 -20.04
C ASN A 193 -14.96 1.44 -19.13
N LEU A 194 -15.35 0.27 -19.64
CA LEU A 194 -15.99 -0.77 -18.84
C LEU A 194 -15.08 -1.21 -17.69
N ALA A 195 -13.80 -1.47 -17.96
CA ALA A 195 -12.81 -1.82 -16.94
C ALA A 195 -12.65 -0.71 -15.89
N LEU A 196 -12.49 0.55 -16.31
CA LEU A 196 -12.32 1.69 -15.40
C LEU A 196 -13.52 1.90 -14.47
N ASN A 197 -14.74 1.87 -15.04
CA ASN A 197 -15.97 2.03 -14.26
C ASN A 197 -16.17 0.87 -13.28
N SER A 198 -15.83 -0.35 -13.70
CA SER A 198 -15.93 -1.55 -12.86
C SER A 198 -14.88 -1.56 -11.76
N ALA A 199 -13.65 -1.12 -12.04
CA ALA A 199 -12.61 -0.93 -11.04
C ALA A 199 -13.02 0.12 -10.00
N SER A 200 -13.62 1.23 -10.43
CA SER A 200 -14.20 2.24 -9.52
C SER A 200 -15.29 1.64 -8.62
N ALA A 201 -16.18 0.82 -9.19
CA ALA A 201 -17.28 0.19 -8.45
C ALA A 201 -16.83 -0.80 -7.37
N ILE A 202 -15.63 -1.38 -7.50
CA ILE A 202 -15.01 -2.23 -6.46
C ILE A 202 -14.11 -1.43 -5.49
N GLY A 203 -14.03 -0.11 -5.63
CA GLY A 203 -13.29 0.77 -4.73
C GLY A 203 -11.82 1.00 -5.10
N CYS A 204 -11.46 0.84 -6.39
CA CYS A 204 -10.19 1.35 -6.92
C CYS A 204 -10.28 2.86 -7.12
N HIS A 205 -9.22 3.57 -6.75
CA HIS A 205 -9.05 4.98 -7.09
C HIS A 205 -8.54 5.10 -8.53
N VAL A 206 -9.45 5.45 -9.44
CA VAL A 206 -9.19 5.60 -10.88
C VAL A 206 -9.26 7.06 -11.34
N VAL A 207 -9.36 8.01 -10.40
CA VAL A 207 -9.35 9.43 -10.73
C VAL A 207 -8.01 9.77 -11.38
N ASN A 208 -8.06 10.41 -12.55
CA ASN A 208 -6.91 10.70 -13.42
C ASN A 208 -6.36 9.51 -14.24
N ILE A 209 -7.14 8.43 -14.41
CA ILE A 209 -6.83 7.36 -15.38
C ILE A 209 -7.90 7.35 -16.46
N GLY A 210 -7.52 7.72 -17.68
CA GLY A 210 -8.36 7.65 -18.87
C GLY A 210 -8.17 6.35 -19.63
N ALA A 211 -9.16 5.98 -20.45
CA ALA A 211 -9.04 4.83 -21.33
C ALA A 211 -7.89 4.97 -22.34
N GLU A 212 -7.59 6.19 -22.83
CA GLU A 212 -6.45 6.38 -23.73
C GLU A 212 -5.11 6.12 -23.02
N ASP A 213 -4.99 6.47 -21.74
CA ASP A 213 -3.77 6.20 -20.96
C ASP A 213 -3.47 4.69 -20.86
N LEU A 214 -4.53 3.88 -20.71
CA LEU A 214 -4.43 2.43 -20.66
C LEU A 214 -4.17 1.82 -22.05
N LYS A 215 -4.79 2.39 -23.09
CA LYS A 215 -4.58 1.99 -24.49
C LYS A 215 -3.15 2.24 -24.96
N GLU A 216 -2.56 3.37 -24.56
CA GLU A 216 -1.16 3.71 -24.79
C GLU A 216 -0.19 2.87 -23.93
N GLY A 217 -0.70 2.13 -22.94
CA GLY A 217 0.12 1.32 -22.05
C GLY A 217 0.96 2.16 -21.08
N ARG A 218 0.46 3.30 -20.59
CA ARG A 218 1.20 4.16 -19.66
C ARG A 218 1.56 3.41 -18.38
N GLN A 219 2.84 3.09 -18.26
CA GLN A 219 3.33 2.02 -17.38
C GLN A 219 2.93 2.19 -15.92
N HIS A 220 3.12 3.39 -15.35
CA HIS A 220 2.79 3.68 -13.96
C HIS A 220 1.28 3.62 -13.67
N LEU A 221 0.43 3.99 -14.64
CA LEU A 221 -1.03 3.93 -14.50
C LEU A 221 -1.54 2.49 -14.60
N VAL A 222 -1.00 1.73 -15.56
CA VAL A 222 -1.30 0.29 -15.72
C VAL A 222 -0.92 -0.48 -14.45
N LEU A 223 0.31 -0.33 -13.96
CA LEU A 223 0.78 -1.03 -12.75
C LEU A 223 0.03 -0.58 -11.50
N GLY A 224 -0.28 0.72 -11.39
CA GLY A 224 -1.07 1.26 -10.29
C GLY A 224 -2.49 0.70 -10.25
N LEU A 225 -3.18 0.63 -11.40
CA LEU A 225 -4.51 0.06 -11.51
C LEU A 225 -4.51 -1.44 -11.23
N LEU A 226 -3.62 -2.20 -11.89
CA LEU A 226 -3.50 -3.65 -11.68
C LEU A 226 -3.22 -3.99 -10.22
N TRP A 227 -2.32 -3.25 -9.57
CA TRP A 227 -2.07 -3.45 -8.14
C TRP A 227 -3.33 -3.27 -7.29
N GLN A 228 -4.08 -2.20 -7.52
CA GLN A 228 -5.31 -1.96 -6.75
C GLN A 228 -6.32 -3.09 -6.94
N VAL A 229 -6.51 -3.56 -8.18
CA VAL A 229 -7.39 -4.69 -8.49
C VAL A 229 -6.89 -5.98 -7.81
N ILE A 230 -5.60 -6.30 -7.93
CA ILE A 230 -5.00 -7.48 -7.31
C ILE A 230 -5.13 -7.43 -5.78
N LYS A 231 -4.83 -6.27 -5.17
CA LYS A 231 -4.90 -6.07 -3.72
C LYS A 231 -6.32 -6.31 -3.18
N ILE A 232 -7.34 -5.81 -3.87
CA ILE A 232 -8.74 -6.06 -3.49
C ILE A 232 -9.04 -7.56 -3.48
N GLY A 233 -8.66 -8.28 -4.53
CA GLY A 233 -8.89 -9.73 -4.61
C GLY A 233 -8.13 -10.52 -3.54
N LEU A 234 -6.86 -10.18 -3.30
CA LEU A 234 -6.06 -10.83 -2.27
C LEU A 234 -6.64 -10.64 -0.86
N PHE A 235 -7.28 -9.49 -0.58
CA PHE A 235 -7.77 -9.16 0.75
C PHE A 235 -9.25 -9.48 0.95
N ALA A 236 -9.95 -9.92 -0.10
CA ALA A 236 -11.37 -10.17 -0.06
C ALA A 236 -11.79 -11.18 1.02
N ASP A 237 -10.97 -12.21 1.27
CA ASP A 237 -11.26 -13.27 2.25
C ASP A 237 -10.52 -13.09 3.59
N ILE A 238 -9.80 -11.98 3.75
CA ILE A 238 -9.08 -11.62 4.98
C ILE A 238 -9.99 -10.75 5.85
N GLU A 239 -11.15 -11.31 6.17
CA GLU A 239 -12.20 -10.68 6.94
C GLU A 239 -12.94 -11.74 7.75
N ILE A 240 -13.24 -11.46 9.02
CA ILE A 240 -13.84 -12.44 9.96
C ILE A 240 -15.23 -12.89 9.47
N SER A 241 -16.00 -12.00 8.85
CA SER A 241 -17.33 -12.30 8.32
C SER A 241 -17.32 -13.33 7.19
N ARG A 242 -16.17 -13.52 6.53
CA ARG A 242 -15.95 -14.48 5.45
C ARG A 242 -15.13 -15.69 5.87
N ASN A 243 -14.24 -15.52 6.84
CA ASN A 243 -13.38 -16.56 7.37
C ASN A 243 -13.43 -16.57 8.89
N GLU A 244 -14.37 -17.35 9.44
CA GLU A 244 -14.57 -17.51 10.89
C GLU A 244 -13.32 -18.01 11.63
N ALA A 245 -12.40 -18.71 10.92
CA ALA A 245 -11.19 -19.24 11.54
C ALA A 245 -10.25 -18.12 12.03
N LEU A 246 -10.40 -16.89 11.51
CA LEU A 246 -9.68 -15.70 11.98
C LEU A 246 -9.94 -15.38 13.46
N ILE A 247 -11.03 -15.88 14.05
CA ILE A 247 -11.32 -15.72 15.48
C ILE A 247 -10.23 -16.35 16.35
N ALA A 248 -9.52 -17.37 15.85
CA ALA A 248 -8.37 -17.95 16.53
C ALA A 248 -7.24 -16.95 16.79
N LEU A 249 -7.25 -15.80 16.09
CA LEU A 249 -6.28 -14.73 16.28
C LEU A 249 -6.61 -13.83 17.49
N LEU A 250 -7.79 -13.93 18.08
CA LEU A 250 -8.19 -13.12 19.24
C LEU A 250 -7.20 -13.32 20.41
N ARG A 251 -6.78 -12.22 21.04
CA ARG A 251 -5.80 -12.23 22.14
C ARG A 251 -6.51 -12.13 23.48
N ASP A 252 -5.83 -12.56 24.54
CA ASP A 252 -6.33 -12.42 25.90
C ASP A 252 -6.67 -10.96 26.23
N GLY A 253 -7.91 -10.73 26.66
CA GLY A 253 -8.41 -9.41 27.05
C GLY A 253 -8.92 -8.53 25.89
N GLU A 254 -8.93 -9.03 24.67
CA GLU A 254 -9.50 -8.33 23.50
C GLU A 254 -10.92 -8.82 23.19
N SER A 255 -11.78 -7.91 22.74
CA SER A 255 -13.12 -8.26 22.27
C SER A 255 -13.12 -8.65 20.79
N LEU A 256 -14.12 -9.40 20.35
CA LEU A 256 -14.31 -9.71 18.91
C LEU A 256 -14.43 -8.44 18.07
N GLU A 257 -15.06 -7.40 18.62
CA GLU A 257 -15.23 -6.10 17.95
C GLU A 257 -13.88 -5.42 17.70
N ASP A 258 -12.92 -5.54 18.60
CA ASP A 258 -11.56 -4.99 18.41
C ASP A 258 -10.82 -5.72 17.27
N LEU A 259 -11.00 -7.04 17.17
CA LEU A 259 -10.44 -7.83 16.08
C LEU A 259 -11.07 -7.47 14.72
N MET A 260 -12.38 -7.21 14.70
CA MET A 260 -13.12 -6.76 13.52
C MET A 260 -12.73 -5.35 13.04
N LYS A 261 -12.07 -4.54 13.89
CA LYS A 261 -11.61 -3.20 13.50
C LYS A 261 -10.29 -3.24 12.73
N LEU A 262 -9.56 -4.35 12.79
CA LEU A 262 -8.24 -4.47 12.15
C LEU A 262 -8.36 -4.50 10.63
N SER A 263 -7.52 -3.70 9.97
CA SER A 263 -7.34 -3.78 8.52
C SER A 263 -6.85 -5.17 8.08
N PRO A 264 -7.07 -5.57 6.82
CA PRO A 264 -6.53 -6.82 6.28
C PRO A 264 -5.01 -6.96 6.48
N GLU A 265 -4.25 -5.86 6.37
CA GLU A 265 -2.81 -5.85 6.64
C GLU A 265 -2.48 -6.19 8.10
N GLU A 266 -3.22 -5.65 9.05
CA GLU A 266 -3.05 -5.91 10.48
C GLU A 266 -3.46 -7.33 10.84
N LEU A 267 -4.55 -7.85 10.25
CA LEU A 267 -4.96 -9.25 10.38
C LEU A 267 -3.90 -10.21 9.84
N LEU A 268 -3.30 -9.92 8.67
CA LEU A 268 -2.20 -10.72 8.12
C LEU A 268 -0.97 -10.70 9.01
N LEU A 269 -0.59 -9.53 9.55
CA LEU A 269 0.53 -9.42 10.48
C LEU A 269 0.27 -10.22 11.75
N ARG A 270 -0.97 -10.19 12.24
CA ARG A 270 -1.41 -10.94 13.41
C ARG A 270 -1.41 -12.45 13.16
N TRP A 271 -1.88 -12.87 12.00
CA TRP A 271 -1.84 -14.25 11.54
C TRP A 271 -0.41 -14.78 11.39
N ALA A 272 0.49 -14.01 10.77
CA ALA A 272 1.88 -14.37 10.64
C ALA A 272 2.53 -14.56 12.02
N ASN A 273 2.25 -13.65 12.95
CA ASN A 273 2.76 -13.73 14.32
C ASN A 273 2.16 -14.88 15.12
N TYR A 274 0.89 -15.22 14.93
CA TYR A 274 0.28 -16.42 15.54
C TYR A 274 1.10 -17.67 15.21
N HIS A 275 1.41 -17.89 13.92
CA HIS A 275 2.22 -19.03 13.50
C HIS A 275 3.68 -18.96 13.93
N LEU A 276 4.28 -17.76 13.97
CA LEU A 276 5.64 -17.59 14.50
C LEU A 276 5.72 -17.91 16.00
N GLU A 277 4.72 -17.50 16.78
CA GLU A 277 4.63 -17.80 18.21
C GLU A 277 4.51 -19.30 18.47
N GLU A 278 3.65 -20.00 17.71
CA GLU A 278 3.55 -21.47 17.76
C GLU A 278 4.85 -22.18 17.33
N ALA A 279 5.65 -21.54 16.46
CA ALA A 279 6.99 -22.02 16.10
C ALA A 279 8.09 -21.67 17.13
N GLY A 280 7.75 -20.98 18.23
CA GLY A 280 8.72 -20.50 19.22
C GLY A 280 9.65 -19.40 18.67
N CYS A 281 9.23 -18.69 17.63
CA CYS A 281 9.99 -17.63 16.97
C CYS A 281 9.58 -16.23 17.46
N SER A 282 10.47 -15.26 17.29
CA SER A 282 10.19 -13.85 17.58
C SER A 282 9.13 -13.29 16.63
N LYS A 283 8.27 -12.41 17.16
CA LYS A 283 7.27 -11.68 16.39
C LYS A 283 7.92 -10.70 15.40
N ILE A 284 7.28 -10.50 14.27
CA ILE A 284 7.58 -9.46 13.28
C ILE A 284 6.60 -8.29 13.43
N ASN A 285 7.01 -7.09 13.03
CA ASN A 285 6.21 -5.86 13.10
C ASN A 285 5.86 -5.31 11.71
N ASN A 286 6.46 -5.85 10.65
CA ASN A 286 6.26 -5.43 9.26
C ASN A 286 6.64 -6.54 8.29
N PHE A 287 6.19 -6.42 7.03
CA PHE A 287 6.59 -7.28 5.93
C PHE A 287 7.69 -6.64 5.06
N SER A 288 8.62 -5.90 5.68
CA SER A 288 9.76 -5.28 5.00
C SER A 288 11.08 -5.64 5.67
N SER A 289 11.51 -4.91 6.71
CA SER A 289 12.79 -5.15 7.40
C SER A 289 12.83 -6.49 8.13
N ASP A 290 11.70 -6.91 8.71
CA ASP A 290 11.67 -8.04 9.64
C ASP A 290 11.63 -9.40 8.91
N ILE A 291 11.47 -9.39 7.58
CA ILE A 291 11.39 -10.59 6.74
C ILE A 291 12.62 -10.79 5.83
N LYS A 292 13.56 -9.83 5.78
CA LYS A 292 14.66 -9.81 4.80
C LYS A 292 15.54 -11.06 4.87
N ASP A 293 15.68 -11.60 6.07
CA ASP A 293 16.50 -12.77 6.34
C ASP A 293 15.79 -14.09 6.02
N SER A 294 14.53 -14.06 5.55
CA SER A 294 13.68 -15.20 5.18
C SER A 294 13.37 -16.20 6.31
N LYS A 295 13.88 -16.00 7.54
CA LYS A 295 13.68 -16.97 8.63
C LYS A 295 12.23 -16.98 9.10
N ALA A 296 11.60 -15.81 9.20
CA ALA A 296 10.18 -15.71 9.51
C ALA A 296 9.34 -16.51 8.50
N TYR A 297 9.62 -16.35 7.20
CA TYR A 297 8.91 -17.08 6.15
C TYR A 297 9.12 -18.59 6.18
N TYR A 298 10.33 -19.09 6.46
CA TYR A 298 10.55 -20.53 6.64
C TYR A 298 9.66 -21.11 7.74
N ASN A 299 9.62 -20.43 8.89
CA ASN A 299 8.85 -20.92 10.04
C ASN A 299 7.35 -20.86 9.75
N ILE A 300 6.86 -19.79 9.13
CA ILE A 300 5.46 -19.69 8.70
C ILE A 300 5.12 -20.80 7.70
N LEU A 301 5.92 -20.99 6.64
CA LEU A 301 5.72 -22.05 5.64
C LEU A 301 5.66 -23.43 6.30
N ASN A 302 6.58 -23.71 7.24
CA ASN A 302 6.57 -24.96 7.96
C ASN A 302 5.32 -25.12 8.83
N GLN A 303 4.80 -24.07 9.46
CA GLN A 303 3.59 -24.15 10.28
C GLN A 303 2.33 -24.36 9.45
N VAL A 304 2.19 -23.63 8.34
CA VAL A 304 0.95 -23.63 7.55
C VAL A 304 0.84 -24.80 6.58
N ALA A 305 1.96 -25.46 6.27
CA ALA A 305 1.96 -26.59 5.35
C ALA A 305 1.15 -27.78 5.91
N PRO A 306 0.26 -28.40 5.10
CA PRO A 306 -0.55 -29.52 5.54
C PRO A 306 0.29 -30.65 6.14
N LYS A 307 -0.07 -31.08 7.36
CA LYS A 307 0.62 -32.14 8.10
C LYS A 307 0.07 -33.54 7.85
N GLY A 308 -1.06 -33.66 7.14
CA GLY A 308 -1.76 -34.92 6.92
C GLY A 308 -2.74 -35.29 8.05
N ASP A 309 -3.02 -34.35 8.95
CA ASP A 309 -3.97 -34.52 10.05
C ASP A 309 -5.44 -34.30 9.60
N GLU A 310 -5.64 -33.72 8.41
CA GLU A 310 -6.94 -33.41 7.84
C GLU A 310 -7.33 -34.45 6.77
N GLU A 311 -8.56 -34.95 6.87
CA GLU A 311 -9.05 -36.02 5.99
C GLU A 311 -9.09 -35.55 4.52
N GLY A 312 -8.41 -36.29 3.64
CA GLY A 312 -8.37 -36.00 2.21
C GLY A 312 -7.31 -34.98 1.76
N ILE A 313 -6.54 -34.39 2.67
CA ILE A 313 -5.45 -33.46 2.33
C ILE A 313 -4.09 -34.16 2.52
N PRO A 314 -3.34 -34.42 1.44
CA PRO A 314 -2.04 -35.08 1.55
C PRO A 314 -1.03 -34.16 2.26
N PRO A 315 -0.13 -34.73 3.08
CA PRO A 315 0.91 -33.95 3.74
C PRO A 315 1.88 -33.36 2.70
N ILE A 316 2.27 -32.10 2.91
CA ILE A 316 3.30 -31.42 2.13
C ILE A 316 4.47 -31.13 3.06
N ALA A 317 5.52 -31.94 2.98
CA ALA A 317 6.71 -31.73 3.79
C ALA A 317 7.47 -30.47 3.35
N ILE A 318 7.87 -29.62 4.30
CA ILE A 318 8.72 -28.46 4.05
C ILE A 318 10.14 -28.78 4.50
N ASP A 319 11.12 -28.62 3.62
CA ASP A 319 12.51 -28.74 4.02
C ASP A 319 12.99 -27.44 4.68
N ILE A 320 13.15 -27.47 6.00
CA ILE A 320 13.64 -26.33 6.79
C ILE A 320 15.17 -26.25 6.81
N SER A 321 15.90 -27.21 6.21
CA SER A 321 17.37 -27.24 6.26
C SER A 321 18.01 -25.98 5.67
N GLY A 322 17.34 -25.39 4.66
CA GLY A 322 17.74 -24.15 4.00
C GLY A 322 17.77 -22.92 4.93
N ILE A 323 17.13 -22.97 6.10
CA ILE A 323 17.22 -21.87 7.09
C ILE A 323 18.66 -21.63 7.60
N ARG A 324 19.53 -22.64 7.47
CA ARG A 324 20.95 -22.59 7.87
C ARG A 324 21.87 -21.98 6.80
N GLU A 325 21.34 -21.70 5.61
CA GLU A 325 22.10 -21.02 4.57
C GLU A 325 22.61 -19.67 5.07
N LYS A 326 23.89 -19.38 4.81
CA LYS A 326 24.54 -18.16 5.33
C LYS A 326 24.19 -16.92 4.51
N GLU A 327 24.06 -17.09 3.20
CA GLU A 327 23.75 -16.00 2.28
C GLU A 327 22.24 -15.80 2.21
N ASP A 328 21.78 -14.59 2.53
CA ASP A 328 20.35 -14.26 2.60
C ASP A 328 19.64 -14.54 1.27
N ILE A 329 20.29 -14.26 0.13
CA ILE A 329 19.71 -14.49 -1.20
C ILE A 329 19.50 -15.98 -1.49
N LYS A 330 20.45 -16.84 -1.10
CA LYS A 330 20.32 -18.29 -1.26
C LYS A 330 19.26 -18.84 -0.32
N ARG A 331 19.24 -18.35 0.91
CA ARG A 331 18.23 -18.70 1.91
C ARG A 331 16.82 -18.34 1.43
N ALA A 332 16.66 -17.15 0.85
CA ALA A 332 15.41 -16.69 0.24
C ALA A 332 14.99 -17.55 -0.94
N GLU A 333 15.91 -17.93 -1.84
CA GLU A 333 15.58 -18.81 -2.96
C GLU A 333 15.12 -20.19 -2.48
N CYS A 334 15.86 -20.82 -1.55
CA CYS A 334 15.44 -22.08 -0.96
C CYS A 334 14.08 -21.97 -0.25
N MET A 335 13.75 -20.82 0.34
CA MET A 335 12.43 -20.56 0.95
C MET A 335 11.33 -20.54 -0.12
N LEU A 336 11.59 -19.89 -1.26
CA LEU A 336 10.65 -19.83 -2.37
C LEU A 336 10.47 -21.16 -3.08
N GLU A 337 11.50 -22.01 -3.12
CA GLU A 337 11.36 -23.42 -3.56
C GLU A 337 10.38 -24.18 -2.66
N GLN A 338 10.42 -23.97 -1.33
CA GLN A 338 9.44 -24.58 -0.44
C GLN A 338 8.04 -23.98 -0.63
N ALA A 339 7.93 -22.68 -0.88
CA ALA A 339 6.66 -22.03 -1.20
C ALA A 339 6.07 -22.57 -2.52
N ASP A 340 6.90 -22.93 -3.51
CA ASP A 340 6.45 -23.50 -4.79
C ASP A 340 5.79 -24.87 -4.61
N ARG A 341 6.27 -25.67 -3.64
CA ARG A 341 5.65 -26.95 -3.27
C ARG A 341 4.22 -26.79 -2.73
N LEU A 342 3.91 -25.64 -2.13
CA LEU A 342 2.56 -25.26 -1.71
C LEU A 342 1.77 -24.59 -2.84
N GLY A 343 2.39 -24.34 -3.99
CA GLY A 343 1.84 -23.53 -5.08
C GLY A 343 1.72 -22.04 -4.70
N CYS A 344 2.53 -21.56 -3.76
CA CYS A 344 2.47 -20.22 -3.18
C CYS A 344 3.62 -19.30 -3.64
N ARG A 345 4.53 -19.77 -4.50
CA ARG A 345 5.61 -18.95 -5.09
C ARG A 345 5.04 -17.93 -6.09
N GLN A 346 4.46 -16.86 -5.57
CA GLN A 346 3.85 -15.76 -6.32
C GLN A 346 4.29 -14.42 -5.72
N PHE A 347 4.23 -13.35 -6.53
CA PHE A 347 4.55 -11.96 -6.19
C PHE A 347 6.01 -11.61 -5.84
N VAL A 348 6.77 -12.50 -5.20
CA VAL A 348 8.13 -12.20 -4.74
C VAL A 348 9.19 -13.08 -5.42
N THR A 349 10.33 -12.47 -5.73
CA THR A 349 11.59 -13.16 -6.01
C THR A 349 12.48 -13.16 -4.76
N ALA A 350 13.56 -13.96 -4.77
CA ALA A 350 14.53 -13.97 -3.68
C ALA A 350 15.10 -12.56 -3.41
N THR A 351 15.32 -11.78 -4.49
CA THR A 351 15.78 -10.40 -4.40
C THR A 351 14.76 -9.49 -3.72
N ASP A 352 13.47 -9.66 -3.98
CA ASP A 352 12.39 -8.85 -3.37
C ASP A 352 12.25 -9.08 -1.88
N VAL A 353 12.43 -10.34 -1.45
CA VAL A 353 12.46 -10.73 -0.04
C VAL A 353 13.65 -10.06 0.65
N VAL A 354 14.86 -10.24 0.12
CA VAL A 354 16.09 -9.69 0.72
C VAL A 354 16.11 -8.17 0.70
N ARG A 355 15.52 -7.52 -0.31
CA ARG A 355 15.33 -6.06 -0.34
C ARG A 355 14.25 -5.58 0.63
N GLY A 356 13.34 -6.45 1.04
CA GLY A 356 12.24 -6.12 1.95
C GLY A 356 11.17 -5.27 1.27
N ASN A 357 10.81 -5.56 0.02
CA ASN A 357 9.77 -4.82 -0.70
C ASN A 357 8.40 -5.03 0.00
N PRO A 358 7.85 -4.02 0.70
CA PRO A 358 6.67 -4.23 1.56
C PRO A 358 5.43 -4.66 0.77
N LYS A 359 5.28 -4.16 -0.45
CA LYS A 359 4.11 -4.39 -1.30
C LYS A 359 4.06 -5.84 -1.78
N LEU A 360 5.18 -6.33 -2.33
CA LEU A 360 5.27 -7.68 -2.86
C LEU A 360 5.26 -8.73 -1.74
N ASN A 361 5.94 -8.46 -0.63
CA ASN A 361 5.95 -9.35 0.53
C ASN A 361 4.58 -9.45 1.21
N LEU A 362 3.81 -8.36 1.26
CA LEU A 362 2.42 -8.38 1.72
C LEU A 362 1.53 -9.19 0.78
N ALA A 363 1.69 -9.05 -0.53
CA ALA A 363 0.94 -9.83 -1.52
C ALA A 363 1.27 -11.34 -1.43
N TYR A 364 2.54 -11.68 -1.24
CA TYR A 364 3.00 -13.05 -1.01
C TYR A 364 2.33 -13.66 0.23
N ILE A 365 2.33 -12.95 1.35
CA ILE A 365 1.69 -13.43 2.58
C ILE A 365 0.17 -13.53 2.46
N ALA A 366 -0.48 -12.58 1.80
CA ALA A 366 -1.91 -12.67 1.54
C ALA A 366 -2.26 -13.91 0.70
N ASN A 367 -1.48 -14.18 -0.36
CA ASN A 367 -1.65 -15.38 -1.16
C ASN A 367 -1.40 -16.68 -0.36
N LEU A 368 -0.42 -16.68 0.54
CA LEU A 368 -0.17 -17.82 1.43
C LEU A 368 -1.34 -18.04 2.39
N PHE A 369 -1.84 -16.98 3.02
CA PHE A 369 -3.01 -17.03 3.91
C PHE A 369 -4.24 -17.56 3.18
N ASN A 370 -4.57 -17.03 1.99
CA ASN A 370 -5.76 -17.45 1.24
C ASN A 370 -5.74 -18.94 0.86
N LYS A 371 -4.54 -19.51 0.68
CA LYS A 371 -4.39 -20.95 0.36
C LYS A 371 -4.28 -21.83 1.59
N TYR A 372 -3.58 -21.37 2.62
CA TYR A 372 -3.30 -22.13 3.83
C TYR A 372 -3.46 -21.24 5.08
N PRO A 373 -4.70 -20.92 5.50
CA PRO A 373 -4.91 -20.18 6.75
C PRO A 373 -4.34 -20.93 7.96
N ALA A 374 -4.49 -22.27 7.97
CA ALA A 374 -4.03 -23.15 9.05
C ALA A 374 -4.49 -22.70 10.45
N LEU A 375 -5.71 -22.16 10.54
CA LEU A 375 -6.34 -21.75 11.79
C LEU A 375 -7.42 -22.77 12.17
N LYS A 376 -7.43 -23.20 13.43
CA LYS A 376 -8.48 -24.07 13.96
C LYS A 376 -9.51 -23.22 14.69
N LYS A 377 -10.78 -23.45 14.39
CA LYS A 377 -11.89 -22.79 15.10
C LYS A 377 -11.80 -23.18 16.58
N PRO A 378 -11.77 -22.22 17.52
CA PRO A 378 -11.81 -22.54 18.93
C PRO A 378 -13.14 -23.19 19.29
N GLU A 379 -13.11 -24.38 19.91
CA GLU A 379 -14.31 -25.17 20.25
C GLU A 379 -15.17 -24.54 21.36
N ASN A 380 -14.59 -23.64 22.19
CA ASN A 380 -15.17 -23.17 23.45
C ASN A 380 -15.23 -21.64 23.56
N GLN A 381 -15.75 -20.95 22.54
CA GLN A 381 -16.14 -19.55 22.70
C GLN A 381 -17.64 -19.44 22.46
N ASP A 382 -18.38 -19.02 23.48
CA ASP A 382 -19.79 -18.59 23.41
C ASP A 382 -19.89 -17.27 22.59
N ILE A 383 -19.35 -17.27 21.37
CA ILE A 383 -19.46 -16.16 20.44
C ILE A 383 -20.83 -16.27 19.80
N ASP A 384 -21.62 -15.23 19.97
CA ASP A 384 -22.88 -15.07 19.27
C ASP A 384 -22.60 -14.79 17.79
N TRP A 385 -22.56 -15.86 16.98
CA TRP A 385 -22.36 -15.79 15.53
C TRP A 385 -23.37 -14.88 14.82
N SER A 386 -24.56 -14.67 15.39
CA SER A 386 -25.55 -13.76 14.81
C SER A 386 -25.16 -12.28 14.92
N SER A 387 -24.21 -11.95 15.80
CA SER A 387 -23.65 -10.61 15.93
C SER A 387 -22.57 -10.28 14.89
N ILE A 388 -22.02 -11.30 14.21
CA ILE A 388 -21.05 -11.13 13.11
C ILE A 388 -21.83 -10.95 11.81
N GLU A 389 -22.62 -9.89 11.72
CA GLU A 389 -23.21 -9.51 10.44
C GLU A 389 -22.11 -9.01 9.50
N GLY A 390 -21.95 -9.67 8.35
CA GLY A 390 -21.10 -9.16 7.29
C GLY A 390 -21.62 -7.84 6.70
N GLU A 391 -20.75 -7.17 5.96
CA GLU A 391 -21.08 -5.93 5.25
C GLU A 391 -22.28 -6.14 4.31
N THR A 392 -23.34 -5.35 4.51
CA THR A 392 -24.51 -5.33 3.63
C THR A 392 -24.13 -4.78 2.26
N ARG A 393 -24.98 -5.04 1.25
CA ARG A 393 -24.74 -4.51 -0.10
C ARG A 393 -24.64 -2.98 -0.12
N GLU A 394 -25.46 -2.30 0.67
CA GLU A 394 -25.49 -0.84 0.75
C GLU A 394 -24.23 -0.28 1.41
N GLU A 395 -23.80 -0.87 2.53
CA GLU A 395 -22.54 -0.50 3.20
C GLU A 395 -21.34 -0.67 2.26
N ARG A 396 -21.30 -1.79 1.52
CA ARG A 396 -20.27 -2.04 0.51
C ARG A 396 -20.27 -1.00 -0.60
N THR A 397 -21.46 -0.61 -1.07
CA THR A 397 -21.60 0.44 -2.09
C THR A 397 -21.04 1.77 -1.59
N PHE A 398 -21.39 2.18 -0.37
CA PHE A 398 -20.86 3.42 0.21
C PHE A 398 -19.34 3.35 0.40
N ARG A 399 -18.82 2.27 0.98
CA ARG A 399 -17.38 2.07 1.16
C ARG A 399 -16.62 2.13 -0.15
N ASN A 400 -17.07 1.41 -1.18
CA ASN A 400 -16.42 1.39 -2.49
C ASN A 400 -16.47 2.77 -3.15
N TRP A 401 -17.60 3.47 -3.05
CA TRP A 401 -17.73 4.84 -3.56
C TRP A 401 -16.75 5.80 -2.88
N MET A 402 -16.63 5.79 -1.54
CA MET A 402 -15.67 6.64 -0.84
C MET A 402 -14.23 6.34 -1.27
N ASN A 403 -13.87 5.05 -1.32
CA ASN A 403 -12.53 4.62 -1.69
C ASN A 403 -12.19 4.97 -3.15
N SER A 404 -13.16 4.93 -4.07
CA SER A 404 -12.93 5.32 -5.46
C SER A 404 -12.64 6.82 -5.62
N LEU A 405 -13.16 7.66 -4.72
CA LEU A 405 -12.85 9.09 -4.65
C LEU A 405 -11.45 9.40 -4.09
N GLY A 406 -10.74 8.38 -3.58
CA GLY A 406 -9.36 8.49 -3.10
C GLY A 406 -9.24 9.12 -1.71
N VAL A 407 -10.18 8.82 -0.82
CA VAL A 407 -10.11 9.24 0.58
C VAL A 407 -8.92 8.60 1.31
N ASN A 408 -8.40 9.31 2.31
CA ASN A 408 -7.28 8.86 3.14
C ASN A 408 -7.57 9.16 4.62
N PRO A 409 -7.59 8.18 5.53
CA PRO A 409 -7.29 6.75 5.32
C PRO A 409 -8.31 6.04 4.43
N ARG A 410 -7.93 4.86 3.89
CA ARG A 410 -8.85 3.98 3.16
C ARG A 410 -9.90 3.45 4.13
N VAL A 411 -11.16 3.43 3.70
CA VAL A 411 -12.26 2.88 4.49
C VAL A 411 -12.33 1.37 4.26
N ASN A 412 -12.04 0.60 5.30
CA ASN A 412 -12.21 -0.85 5.36
C ASN A 412 -13.52 -1.21 6.09
N HIS A 413 -13.78 -0.54 7.24
CA HIS A 413 -14.95 -0.73 8.08
C HIS A 413 -15.74 0.57 8.14
N LEU A 414 -16.89 0.61 7.45
CA LEU A 414 -17.64 1.83 7.18
C LEU A 414 -17.86 2.71 8.43
N TYR A 415 -18.28 2.12 9.55
CA TYR A 415 -18.68 2.87 10.75
C TYR A 415 -17.53 3.23 11.68
N VAL A 416 -16.44 2.46 11.63
CA VAL A 416 -15.27 2.66 12.50
C VAL A 416 -14.33 3.68 11.86
N ASP A 417 -14.10 3.54 10.56
CA ASP A 417 -13.08 4.34 9.86
C ASP A 417 -13.53 5.77 9.56
N ILE A 418 -14.81 6.10 9.79
CA ILE A 418 -15.35 7.46 9.62
C ILE A 418 -15.81 8.09 10.94
N ASP A 419 -15.51 7.45 12.08
CA ASP A 419 -15.93 7.84 13.44
C ASP A 419 -15.33 9.17 13.93
N ASP A 420 -14.34 9.70 13.22
CA ASP A 420 -13.69 10.99 13.45
C ASP A 420 -14.02 12.06 12.40
N ALA A 421 -14.92 11.72 11.48
CA ALA A 421 -15.38 12.50 10.34
C ALA A 421 -14.31 13.01 9.35
N LEU A 422 -13.05 12.57 9.44
CA LEU A 422 -11.99 13.02 8.51
C LEU A 422 -12.27 12.60 7.07
N VAL A 423 -12.82 11.40 6.87
CA VAL A 423 -13.26 10.92 5.55
C VAL A 423 -14.45 11.75 5.07
N ILE A 424 -15.41 12.04 5.94
CA ILE A 424 -16.60 12.85 5.61
C ILE A 424 -16.20 14.25 5.13
N PHE A 425 -15.24 14.89 5.78
CA PHE A 425 -14.71 16.19 5.32
C PHE A 425 -14.09 16.12 3.93
N GLN A 426 -13.33 15.06 3.62
CA GLN A 426 -12.79 14.87 2.28
C GLN A 426 -13.90 14.69 1.24
N LEU A 427 -14.96 13.94 1.57
CA LEU A 427 -16.13 13.78 0.69
C LEU A 427 -16.85 15.11 0.45
N TYR A 428 -17.01 15.94 1.49
CA TYR A 428 -17.55 17.29 1.37
C TYR A 428 -16.76 18.15 0.37
N GLU A 429 -15.43 18.13 0.42
CA GLU A 429 -14.62 18.83 -0.58
C GLU A 429 -14.86 18.31 -2.00
N LYS A 430 -15.04 17.00 -2.19
CA LYS A 430 -15.35 16.41 -3.51
C LYS A 430 -16.69 16.89 -4.08
N ILE A 431 -17.65 17.25 -3.23
CA ILE A 431 -18.95 17.80 -3.64
C ILE A 431 -19.02 19.33 -3.50
N ASN A 432 -17.87 20.01 -3.36
CA ASN A 432 -17.73 21.47 -3.23
C ASN A 432 -18.40 22.09 -2.00
N VAL A 433 -18.50 21.33 -0.91
CA VAL A 433 -18.87 21.86 0.41
C VAL A 433 -17.58 22.34 1.11
N PRO A 434 -17.46 23.64 1.44
CA PRO A 434 -16.23 24.18 2.02
C PRO A 434 -16.01 23.66 3.44
N VAL A 435 -14.80 23.14 3.70
CA VAL A 435 -14.37 22.69 5.03
C VAL A 435 -13.27 23.62 5.56
N ASP A 436 -13.46 24.14 6.76
CA ASP A 436 -12.44 24.87 7.50
C ASP A 436 -11.55 23.88 8.27
N TRP A 437 -10.42 23.53 7.67
CA TRP A 437 -9.47 22.56 8.24
C TRP A 437 -8.78 23.04 9.51
N ASP A 438 -8.82 24.33 9.84
CA ASP A 438 -8.26 24.86 11.09
C ASP A 438 -9.13 24.48 12.30
N ARG A 439 -10.42 24.16 12.06
CA ARG A 439 -11.34 23.62 13.07
C ARG A 439 -11.26 22.11 13.23
N VAL A 440 -10.57 21.41 12.33
CA VAL A 440 -10.55 19.93 12.29
C VAL A 440 -9.41 19.38 13.14
N ASN A 441 -9.76 18.51 14.10
CA ASN A 441 -8.79 17.79 14.91
C ASN A 441 -8.22 16.58 14.13
N LYS A 442 -6.91 16.53 13.94
CA LYS A 442 -6.24 15.45 13.18
C LYS A 442 -5.48 14.49 14.10
N PRO A 443 -5.33 13.20 13.73
CA PRO A 443 -4.51 12.24 14.46
C PRO A 443 -3.01 12.64 14.41
N PRO A 444 -2.17 12.12 15.33
CA PRO A 444 -2.52 11.16 16.38
C PRO A 444 -3.28 11.82 17.53
N TYR A 445 -4.38 11.19 17.95
CA TYR A 445 -5.16 11.64 19.10
C TYR A 445 -4.49 11.19 20.41
N SER A 446 -4.50 12.04 21.43
CA SER A 446 -4.04 11.66 22.77
C SER A 446 -4.94 10.58 23.37
N LYS A 447 -4.36 9.61 24.10
CA LYS A 447 -5.14 8.58 24.80
C LYS A 447 -6.23 9.18 25.70
N LEU A 448 -5.91 10.28 26.37
CA LEU A 448 -6.86 11.08 27.13
C LEU A 448 -7.47 12.14 26.20
N GLY A 449 -8.77 12.09 25.95
CA GLY A 449 -9.49 13.09 25.16
C GLY A 449 -9.66 12.79 23.67
N SER A 450 -9.16 11.65 23.16
CA SER A 450 -9.37 11.22 21.77
C SER A 450 -10.85 11.26 21.37
N ASN A 451 -11.74 10.66 22.17
CA ASN A 451 -13.16 10.63 21.88
C ASN A 451 -13.78 12.03 21.76
N MET A 452 -13.36 12.97 22.62
CA MET A 452 -13.84 14.35 22.56
C MET A 452 -13.41 15.04 21.27
N LYS A 453 -12.18 14.80 20.80
CA LYS A 453 -11.67 15.37 19.54
C LYS A 453 -12.38 14.82 18.32
N LYS A 454 -12.66 13.51 18.29
CA LYS A 454 -13.47 12.88 17.26
C LYS A 454 -14.90 13.42 17.26
N LEU A 455 -15.52 13.52 18.42
CA LEU A 455 -16.87 14.07 18.58
C LEU A 455 -16.97 15.55 18.12
N GLU A 456 -15.97 16.38 18.44
CA GLU A 456 -15.87 17.76 17.92
C GLU A 456 -15.89 17.79 16.39
N ASN A 457 -15.14 16.89 15.73
CA ASN A 457 -15.14 16.77 14.28
C ASN A 457 -16.51 16.31 13.75
N CYS A 458 -17.11 15.26 14.32
CA CYS A 458 -18.41 14.77 13.88
C CYS A 458 -19.51 15.82 14.03
N ASN A 459 -19.50 16.60 15.12
CA ASN A 459 -20.41 17.72 15.30
C ASN A 459 -20.22 18.77 14.20
N TYR A 460 -18.97 19.08 13.85
CA TYR A 460 -18.68 20.01 12.76
C TYR A 460 -19.13 19.47 11.39
N ALA A 461 -18.96 18.16 11.13
CA ALA A 461 -19.43 17.53 9.90
C ALA A 461 -20.96 17.59 9.75
N VAL A 462 -21.71 17.37 10.85
CA VAL A 462 -23.17 17.52 10.85
C VAL A 462 -23.58 18.99 10.69
N GLU A 463 -22.83 19.92 11.30
CA GLU A 463 -23.05 21.36 11.12
C GLU A 463 -22.91 21.76 9.64
N LEU A 464 -21.82 21.37 8.99
CA LEU A 464 -21.59 21.61 7.56
C LEU A 464 -22.66 20.97 6.69
N GLY A 465 -23.05 19.73 6.99
CA GLY A 465 -24.12 19.03 6.28
C GLY A 465 -25.44 19.81 6.31
N LYS A 466 -25.80 20.36 7.47
CA LYS A 466 -27.03 21.18 7.64
C LYS A 466 -26.90 22.56 6.99
N LYS A 467 -25.81 23.28 7.25
CA LYS A 467 -25.67 24.70 6.91
C LYS A 467 -25.17 24.93 5.50
N GLU A 468 -24.16 24.20 5.06
CA GLU A 468 -23.50 24.41 3.77
C GLU A 468 -24.07 23.47 2.71
N ALA A 469 -24.14 22.16 3.00
CA ALA A 469 -24.63 21.16 2.06
C ALA A 469 -26.17 21.11 1.95
N LYS A 470 -26.89 21.73 2.90
CA LYS A 470 -28.37 21.78 2.99
C LYS A 470 -29.03 20.40 3.10
N PHE A 471 -28.36 19.42 3.70
CA PHE A 471 -28.89 18.08 3.93
C PHE A 471 -29.98 18.07 5.01
N SER A 472 -30.93 17.15 4.88
CA SER A 472 -31.99 16.92 5.86
C SER A 472 -31.53 16.00 6.99
N LEU A 473 -30.76 16.54 7.93
CA LEU A 473 -30.16 15.79 9.05
C LEU A 473 -30.98 15.93 10.35
N VAL A 474 -32.31 15.82 10.26
CA VAL A 474 -33.21 15.94 11.42
C VAL A 474 -33.01 14.73 12.34
N GLY A 475 -32.70 15.00 13.62
CA GLY A 475 -32.45 13.95 14.59
C GLY A 475 -31.07 13.29 14.50
N ILE A 476 -30.18 13.77 13.63
CA ILE A 476 -28.77 13.33 13.55
C ILE A 476 -27.87 14.36 14.24
N ALA A 477 -27.05 13.88 15.16
CA ALA A 477 -26.02 14.61 15.91
C ALA A 477 -24.62 14.01 15.64
N GLY A 478 -23.57 14.74 16.00
CA GLY A 478 -22.20 14.24 15.83
C GLY A 478 -21.90 13.00 16.68
N GLN A 479 -22.60 12.84 17.81
CA GLN A 479 -22.48 11.65 18.64
C GLN A 479 -22.90 10.39 17.90
N ASP A 480 -23.95 10.44 17.08
CA ASP A 480 -24.43 9.29 16.32
C ASP A 480 -23.37 8.78 15.33
N LEU A 481 -22.63 9.71 14.70
CA LEU A 481 -21.53 9.36 13.79
C LEU A 481 -20.34 8.80 14.55
N ASN A 482 -19.97 9.44 15.67
CA ASN A 482 -18.82 9.05 16.48
C ASN A 482 -19.01 7.69 17.17
N GLU A 483 -20.24 7.33 17.52
CA GLU A 483 -20.60 6.02 18.06
C GLU A 483 -20.80 4.96 16.95
N GLY A 484 -20.71 5.34 15.67
CA GLY A 484 -20.87 4.41 14.55
C GLY A 484 -22.31 3.91 14.37
N ASN A 485 -23.32 4.72 14.67
CA ASN A 485 -24.72 4.32 14.54
C ASN A 485 -25.07 3.98 13.08
N ARG A 486 -25.30 2.70 12.79
CA ARG A 486 -25.46 2.20 11.41
C ARG A 486 -26.47 2.99 10.58
N LYS A 487 -27.66 3.20 11.15
CA LYS A 487 -28.79 3.85 10.46
C LYS A 487 -28.56 5.33 10.24
N LEU A 488 -28.05 6.03 11.25
CA LEU A 488 -27.90 7.50 11.19
C LEU A 488 -26.68 7.89 10.37
N THR A 489 -25.62 7.09 10.40
CA THR A 489 -24.46 7.25 9.54
C THR A 489 -24.83 7.00 8.07
N GLN A 490 -25.56 5.92 7.76
CA GLN A 490 -26.06 5.69 6.40
C GLN A 490 -27.01 6.80 5.91
N ALA A 491 -27.79 7.42 6.80
CA ALA A 491 -28.68 8.52 6.41
C ALA A 491 -27.93 9.82 6.06
N LEU A 492 -26.68 9.97 6.50
CA LEU A 492 -25.81 11.08 6.10
C LEU A 492 -25.13 10.83 4.75
N LEU A 493 -24.68 9.59 4.51
CA LEU A 493 -24.01 9.14 3.30
C LEU A 493 -24.98 9.09 2.11
#